data_AF-A0A8T3SP77-F1
#
_entry.id   AF-A0A8T3SP77-F1
#
_cell.length_a   1.000
_cell.length_b   1.000
_cell.length_c   1.000
_cell.angle_alpha   90.00
_cell.angle_beta   90.00
_cell.angle_gamma   90.00
#
_symmetry.space_group_name_H-M   'P 1'
#
loop_
_entity.id
_entity.type
_entity.pdbx_description
1 polymer ?
#
loop_
_entity_poly.entity_id
_entity_poly.type
_entity_poly.pdbx_seq_one_letter_code
_entity_poly.pdbx_strand_id
1 'polypeptide(L)'
;MHRSSQTARTRLGWLRLGAGVAGLAVLLALTNYALLSYALSRQLGSDVSAYWEAAERLRGGGTLYATGAANAPDLYRYAPWFAAAWIPLTFLPRDAVTAGWVGLMLAAAVISTIPLLRRGPAGWAALAIFAPTQIEGAIYGNVQPLLVLMLLWGVERRSGPLWIALGASLKAVPIVLAVVYAGRGEWRRAALTAGLTILLVSPALLFDLSEYSIAAGPRQESLAGVSALLFVPVAIAAMVATWLLARTRFAWLAGGLAMILTLPRYLDYQIGFLLVGFARRPRSPRRLP
;
A
#
# COMPACT_ATOMS: atom_id res chain seq x y z
N MET A 1 -10.04 58.95 3.74
CA MET A 1 -10.21 58.31 2.41
C MET A 1 -9.23 57.13 2.19
N HIS A 2 -9.09 56.17 3.14
CA HIS A 2 -8.09 55.08 3.01
C HIS A 2 -8.62 53.64 3.19
N ARG A 3 -9.95 53.43 3.21
CA ARG A 3 -10.54 52.08 3.39
C ARG A 3 -10.84 51.30 2.10
N SER A 4 -10.74 51.88 0.91
CA SER A 4 -11.17 51.22 -0.34
C SER A 4 -10.14 50.26 -0.96
N SER A 5 -8.85 50.39 -0.64
CA SER A 5 -7.80 49.56 -1.25
C SER A 5 -7.60 48.19 -0.57
N GLN A 6 -8.04 48.04 0.68
CA GLN A 6 -7.88 46.82 1.48
C GLN A 6 -8.91 45.73 1.13
N THR A 7 -10.12 46.12 0.74
CA THR A 7 -11.21 45.20 0.35
C THR A 7 -11.03 44.58 -1.04
N ALA A 8 -10.35 45.27 -1.96
CA ALA A 8 -10.08 44.75 -3.30
C ALA A 8 -9.00 43.64 -3.29
N ARG A 9 -7.93 43.80 -2.50
CA ARG A 9 -6.86 42.79 -2.38
C ARG A 9 -7.34 41.49 -1.72
N THR A 10 -8.26 41.58 -0.77
CA THR A 10 -8.84 40.40 -0.11
C THR A 10 -9.75 39.61 -1.06
N ARG A 11 -10.62 40.27 -1.84
CA ARG A 11 -11.47 39.60 -2.84
C ARG A 11 -10.67 38.85 -3.91
N LEU A 12 -9.58 39.44 -4.42
CA LEU A 12 -8.72 38.79 -5.43
C LEU A 12 -8.00 37.56 -4.86
N GLY A 13 -7.59 37.60 -3.59
CA GLY A 13 -7.03 36.44 -2.88
C GLY A 13 -8.01 35.28 -2.74
N TRP A 14 -9.27 35.58 -2.37
CA TRP A 14 -10.33 34.57 -2.27
C TRP A 14 -10.70 33.94 -3.63
N LEU A 15 -10.71 34.74 -4.71
CA LEU A 15 -10.98 34.22 -6.05
C LEU A 15 -9.86 33.31 -6.55
N ARG A 16 -8.59 33.64 -6.31
CA ARG A 16 -7.45 32.77 -6.67
C ARG A 16 -7.44 31.47 -5.85
N LEU A 17 -7.75 31.56 -4.55
CA LEU A 17 -7.89 30.39 -3.71
C LEU A 17 -9.06 29.50 -4.18
N GLY A 18 -10.21 30.09 -4.48
CA GLY A 18 -11.39 29.39 -4.99
C GLY A 18 -11.15 28.70 -6.34
N ALA A 19 -10.49 29.40 -7.28
CA ALA A 19 -10.12 28.83 -8.56
C ALA A 19 -9.10 27.67 -8.41
N GLY A 20 -8.12 27.81 -7.50
CA GLY A 20 -7.16 26.74 -7.21
C GLY A 20 -7.83 25.50 -6.60
N VAL A 21 -8.76 25.69 -5.66
CA VAL A 21 -9.53 24.59 -5.04
C VAL A 21 -10.44 23.92 -6.08
N ALA A 22 -11.12 24.69 -6.92
CA ALA A 22 -11.97 24.15 -7.98
C ALA A 22 -11.15 23.36 -9.01
N GLY A 23 -9.99 23.89 -9.43
CA GLY A 23 -9.07 23.20 -10.33
C GLY A 23 -8.58 21.88 -9.76
N LEU A 24 -8.15 21.86 -8.50
CA LEU A 24 -7.74 20.63 -7.81
C LEU A 24 -8.90 19.62 -7.71
N ALA A 25 -10.11 20.07 -7.39
CA ALA A 25 -11.29 19.21 -7.31
C ALA A 25 -11.63 18.57 -8.66
N VAL A 26 -11.54 19.33 -9.76
CA VAL A 26 -11.74 18.81 -11.12
C VAL A 26 -10.67 17.79 -11.49
N LEU A 27 -9.39 18.08 -11.21
CA LEU A 27 -8.31 17.13 -11.47
C LEU A 27 -8.52 15.82 -10.68
N LEU A 28 -8.86 15.91 -9.39
CA LEU A 28 -9.19 14.73 -8.59
C LEU A 28 -10.39 13.97 -9.15
N ALA A 29 -11.45 14.67 -9.56
CA ALA A 29 -12.63 14.04 -10.15
C ALA A 29 -12.30 13.31 -11.47
N LEU A 30 -11.49 13.92 -12.34
CA LEU A 30 -11.05 13.32 -13.60
C LEU A 30 -10.13 12.13 -13.36
N THR A 31 -9.16 12.23 -12.45
CA THR A 31 -8.30 11.09 -12.07
C THR A 31 -9.15 9.95 -11.52
N ASN A 32 -10.10 10.23 -10.63
CA ASN A 32 -10.98 9.20 -10.07
C ASN A 32 -11.90 8.58 -11.13
N TYR A 33 -12.43 9.39 -12.04
CA TYR A 33 -13.23 8.89 -13.16
C TYR A 33 -12.40 7.97 -14.06
N ALA A 34 -11.17 8.35 -14.40
CA ALA A 34 -10.27 7.54 -15.21
C ALA A 34 -9.90 6.23 -14.52
N LEU A 35 -9.52 6.27 -13.24
CA LEU A 35 -9.20 5.09 -12.44
C LEU A 35 -10.41 4.16 -12.29
N LEU A 36 -11.59 4.70 -12.01
CA LEU A 36 -12.80 3.91 -11.87
C LEU A 36 -13.23 3.31 -13.22
N SER A 37 -13.17 4.07 -14.30
CA SER A 37 -13.49 3.58 -15.65
C SER A 37 -12.52 2.47 -16.07
N TYR A 38 -11.22 2.65 -15.79
CA TYR A 38 -10.22 1.63 -16.03
C TYR A 38 -10.47 0.38 -15.16
N ALA A 39 -10.77 0.54 -13.88
CA ALA A 39 -11.10 -0.56 -12.98
C ALA A 39 -12.34 -1.35 -13.45
N LEU A 40 -13.37 -0.65 -13.93
CA LEU A 40 -14.59 -1.26 -14.48
C LEU A 40 -14.39 -1.91 -15.85
N SER A 41 -13.38 -1.48 -16.62
CA SER A 41 -13.03 -2.10 -17.91
C SER A 41 -12.30 -3.43 -17.76
N ARG A 42 -11.77 -3.70 -16.57
CA ARG A 42 -11.01 -4.91 -16.25
C ARG A 42 -11.95 -6.02 -15.76
N GLN A 43 -11.50 -7.25 -15.93
CA GLN A 43 -12.18 -8.40 -15.35
C GLN A 43 -12.14 -8.32 -13.82
N LEU A 44 -13.32 -8.36 -13.20
CA LEU A 44 -13.47 -8.38 -11.74
C LEU A 44 -12.69 -9.55 -11.16
N GLY A 45 -11.88 -9.28 -10.13
CA GLY A 45 -11.05 -10.29 -9.49
C GLY A 45 -9.88 -10.79 -10.33
N SER A 46 -9.36 -10.02 -11.29
CA SER A 46 -8.23 -10.43 -12.13
C SER A 46 -7.02 -10.96 -11.35
N ASP A 47 -6.74 -10.41 -10.17
CA ASP A 47 -5.60 -10.83 -9.33
C ASP A 47 -5.92 -12.08 -8.49
N VAL A 48 -7.20 -12.45 -8.36
CA VAL A 48 -7.62 -13.70 -7.70
C VAL A 48 -7.08 -14.92 -8.44
N SER A 49 -6.98 -14.84 -9.77
CA SER A 49 -6.40 -15.89 -10.61
C SER A 49 -4.99 -16.27 -10.15
N ALA A 50 -4.16 -15.29 -9.80
CA ALA A 50 -2.81 -15.57 -9.31
C ALA A 50 -2.80 -16.40 -8.03
N TYR A 51 -3.74 -16.14 -7.10
CA TYR A 51 -3.84 -16.86 -5.83
C TYR A 51 -4.44 -18.25 -6.03
N TRP A 52 -5.49 -18.33 -6.83
CA TRP A 52 -6.22 -19.55 -7.15
C TRP A 52 -5.30 -20.56 -7.85
N GLU A 53 -4.64 -20.14 -8.92
CA GLU A 53 -3.80 -21.03 -9.73
C GLU A 53 -2.54 -21.47 -8.98
N ALA A 54 -1.97 -20.59 -8.14
CA ALA A 54 -0.87 -20.98 -7.25
C ALA A 54 -1.30 -22.05 -6.24
N ALA A 55 -2.49 -21.93 -5.67
CA ALA A 55 -3.03 -22.92 -4.76
C ALA A 55 -3.36 -24.25 -5.47
N GLU A 56 -3.92 -24.20 -6.69
CA GLU A 56 -4.17 -25.41 -7.49
C GLU A 56 -2.87 -26.14 -7.86
N ARG A 57 -1.83 -25.42 -8.28
CA ARG A 57 -0.51 -26.01 -8.54
C ARG A 57 0.06 -26.67 -7.29
N LEU A 58 0.05 -25.95 -6.16
CA LEU A 58 0.58 -26.48 -4.89
C LEU A 58 -0.21 -27.72 -4.42
N ARG A 59 -1.54 -27.71 -4.56
CA ARG A 59 -2.42 -28.86 -4.27
C ARG A 59 -2.10 -30.06 -5.16
N GLY A 60 -1.77 -29.82 -6.43
CA GLY A 60 -1.41 -30.86 -7.39
C GLY A 60 0.04 -31.34 -7.31
N GLY A 61 0.85 -30.84 -6.36
CA GLY A 61 2.28 -31.16 -6.27
C GLY A 61 3.16 -30.49 -7.35
N GLY A 62 2.62 -29.49 -8.06
CA GLY A 62 3.33 -28.72 -9.07
C GLY A 62 4.20 -27.60 -8.50
N THR A 63 4.82 -26.81 -9.38
CA THR A 63 5.64 -25.66 -9.00
C THR A 63 4.77 -24.49 -8.52
N LEU A 64 5.15 -23.88 -7.39
CA LEU A 64 4.42 -22.73 -6.85
C LEU A 64 4.60 -21.49 -7.75
N TYR A 65 5.86 -21.20 -8.10
CA TYR A 65 6.24 -20.07 -8.94
C TYR A 65 6.33 -20.52 -10.39
N ALA A 66 5.37 -20.07 -11.21
CA ALA A 66 5.33 -20.36 -12.64
C ALA A 66 6.20 -19.38 -13.43
N THR A 67 6.63 -19.78 -14.63
CA THR A 67 7.23 -18.88 -15.62
C THR A 67 6.18 -17.89 -16.11
N GLY A 68 6.58 -16.64 -16.33
CA GLY A 68 5.65 -15.63 -16.85
C GLY A 68 6.29 -14.25 -17.01
N ALA A 69 5.61 -13.39 -17.76
CA ALA A 69 6.06 -12.01 -17.93
C ALA A 69 6.11 -11.28 -16.57
N ALA A 70 7.14 -10.46 -16.38
CA ALA A 70 7.37 -9.69 -15.15
C ALA A 70 6.17 -8.85 -14.70
N ASN A 71 5.28 -8.45 -15.62
CA ASN A 71 4.10 -7.64 -15.35
C ASN A 71 2.77 -8.43 -15.38
N ALA A 72 2.81 -9.75 -15.63
CA ALA A 72 1.63 -10.59 -15.73
C ALA A 72 0.80 -10.56 -14.42
N PRO A 73 -0.52 -10.26 -14.48
CA PRO A 73 -1.37 -10.09 -13.30
C PRO A 73 -1.70 -11.42 -12.59
N ASP A 74 -1.69 -12.51 -13.34
CA ASP A 74 -1.86 -13.91 -12.92
C ASP A 74 -0.58 -14.52 -12.32
N LEU A 75 0.58 -13.85 -12.44
CA LEU A 75 1.82 -14.36 -11.88
C LEU A 75 1.89 -14.19 -10.36
N TYR A 76 1.96 -15.32 -9.65
CA TYR A 76 2.07 -15.37 -8.19
C TYR A 76 3.46 -14.98 -7.69
N ARG A 77 3.52 -14.03 -6.75
CA ARG A 77 4.79 -13.43 -6.23
C ARG A 77 4.81 -13.31 -4.69
N TYR A 78 3.97 -14.07 -4.01
CA TYR A 78 3.78 -13.98 -2.56
C TYR A 78 4.51 -15.13 -1.85
N ALA A 79 4.63 -15.06 -0.53
CA ALA A 79 5.19 -16.13 0.27
C ALA A 79 4.33 -17.42 0.22
N PRO A 80 4.92 -18.63 0.25
CA PRO A 80 4.21 -19.89 0.02
C PRO A 80 3.03 -20.15 0.96
N TRP A 81 3.10 -19.69 2.21
CA TRP A 81 2.02 -19.86 3.17
C TRP A 81 0.69 -19.28 2.67
N PHE A 82 0.75 -18.21 1.85
CA PHE A 82 -0.45 -17.57 1.34
C PHE A 82 -1.13 -18.45 0.29
N ALA A 83 -0.39 -19.07 -0.63
CA ALA A 83 -0.96 -20.04 -1.56
C ALA A 83 -1.51 -21.27 -0.82
N ALA A 84 -0.80 -21.75 0.20
CA ALA A 84 -1.27 -22.85 1.04
C ALA A 84 -2.60 -22.51 1.74
N ALA A 85 -2.76 -21.28 2.24
CA ALA A 85 -4.01 -20.81 2.83
C ALA A 85 -5.18 -20.73 1.84
N TRP A 86 -4.90 -20.62 0.53
CA TRP A 86 -5.90 -20.64 -0.53
C TRP A 86 -6.31 -22.05 -0.95
N ILE A 87 -5.56 -23.10 -0.62
CA ILE A 87 -5.88 -24.50 -1.01
C ILE A 87 -7.32 -24.89 -0.63
N PRO A 88 -7.83 -24.65 0.60
CA PRO A 88 -9.20 -25.00 0.94
C PRO A 88 -10.25 -24.30 0.07
N LEU A 89 -9.94 -23.09 -0.42
CA LEU A 89 -10.86 -22.31 -1.25
C LEU A 89 -10.98 -22.90 -2.67
N THR A 90 -9.97 -23.63 -3.14
CA THR A 90 -9.97 -24.30 -4.46
C THR A 90 -10.93 -25.50 -4.56
N PHE A 91 -11.64 -25.84 -3.48
CA PHE A 91 -12.71 -26.85 -3.47
C PHE A 91 -14.12 -26.24 -3.62
N LEU A 92 -14.22 -24.91 -3.58
CA LEU A 92 -15.48 -24.17 -3.77
C LEU A 92 -15.61 -23.70 -5.23
N PRO A 93 -16.80 -23.24 -5.68
CA PRO A 93 -16.91 -22.58 -6.97
C PRO A 93 -16.04 -21.32 -7.04
N ARG A 94 -15.19 -21.20 -8.07
CA ARG A 94 -14.23 -20.08 -8.24
C ARG A 94 -14.92 -18.73 -8.21
N ASP A 95 -16.10 -18.60 -8.80
CA ASP A 95 -16.87 -17.35 -8.83
C ASP A 95 -17.30 -16.92 -7.43
N ALA A 96 -17.73 -17.87 -6.59
CA ALA A 96 -18.12 -17.58 -5.21
C ALA A 96 -16.93 -17.13 -4.37
N VAL A 97 -15.77 -17.77 -4.53
CA VAL A 97 -14.53 -17.37 -3.85
C VAL A 97 -14.05 -16.00 -4.32
N THR A 98 -14.11 -15.75 -5.63
CA THR A 98 -13.74 -14.44 -6.22
C THR A 98 -14.63 -13.34 -5.66
N ALA A 99 -15.96 -13.53 -5.67
CA ALA A 99 -16.91 -12.58 -5.11
C ALA A 99 -16.68 -12.34 -3.61
N GLY A 100 -16.48 -13.40 -2.83
CA GLY A 100 -16.18 -13.30 -1.40
C GLY A 100 -14.88 -12.55 -1.10
N TRP A 101 -13.83 -12.83 -1.86
CA TRP A 101 -12.53 -12.18 -1.71
C TRP A 101 -12.58 -10.70 -2.12
N VAL A 102 -13.18 -10.36 -3.25
CA VAL A 102 -13.39 -8.97 -3.69
C VAL A 102 -14.25 -8.21 -2.67
N GLY A 103 -15.31 -8.82 -2.15
CA GLY A 103 -16.14 -8.25 -1.09
C GLY A 103 -15.34 -7.94 0.19
N LEU A 104 -14.46 -8.86 0.61
CA LEU A 104 -13.55 -8.63 1.73
C LEU A 104 -12.58 -7.47 1.46
N MET A 105 -12.00 -7.39 0.25
CA MET A 105 -11.10 -6.29 -0.12
C MET A 105 -11.83 -4.94 -0.16
N LEU A 106 -13.07 -4.90 -0.65
CA LEU A 106 -13.91 -3.69 -0.64
C LEU A 106 -14.20 -3.24 0.78
N ALA A 107 -14.55 -4.17 1.68
CA ALA A 107 -14.71 -3.87 3.10
C ALA A 107 -13.41 -3.31 3.70
N ALA A 108 -12.26 -3.89 3.38
CA ALA A 108 -10.97 -3.41 3.87
C ALA A 108 -10.62 -2.01 3.33
N ALA A 109 -10.90 -1.73 2.05
CA ALA A 109 -10.74 -0.42 1.43
C ALA A 109 -11.60 0.66 2.13
N VAL A 110 -12.86 0.36 2.40
CA VAL A 110 -13.76 1.27 3.12
C VAL A 110 -13.28 1.47 4.56
N ILE A 111 -13.04 0.40 5.31
CA ILE A 111 -12.66 0.50 6.73
C ILE A 111 -11.32 1.24 6.92
N SER A 112 -10.36 1.03 6.03
CA SER A 112 -9.05 1.69 6.10
C SER A 112 -9.12 3.21 5.81
N THR A 113 -10.17 3.68 5.14
CA THR A 113 -10.34 5.10 4.77
C THR A 113 -11.32 5.86 5.68
N ILE A 114 -12.23 5.18 6.39
CA ILE A 114 -13.16 5.79 7.38
C ILE A 114 -12.48 6.79 8.33
N PRO A 115 -11.28 6.54 8.91
CA PRO A 115 -10.67 7.48 9.85
C PRO A 115 -10.39 8.87 9.27
N LEU A 116 -10.29 9.00 7.94
CA LEU A 116 -10.06 10.27 7.26
C LEU A 116 -11.25 11.23 7.38
N LEU A 117 -12.47 10.70 7.45
CA LEU A 117 -13.71 11.50 7.62
C LEU A 117 -13.66 12.40 8.87
N ARG A 118 -12.87 12.00 9.87
CA ARG A 118 -12.73 12.71 11.15
C ARG A 118 -11.61 13.77 11.15
N ARG A 119 -11.04 14.12 9.99
CA ARG A 119 -9.86 15.00 9.85
C ARG A 119 -10.15 16.34 9.16
N GLY A 120 -11.41 16.73 9.06
CA GLY A 120 -11.80 18.01 8.44
C GLY A 120 -11.42 18.06 6.96
N PRO A 121 -11.18 19.25 6.39
CA PRO A 121 -10.95 19.42 4.95
C PRO A 121 -9.78 18.59 4.39
N ALA A 122 -8.66 18.51 5.13
CA ALA A 122 -7.52 17.70 4.72
C ALA A 122 -7.84 16.19 4.71
N GLY A 123 -8.72 15.75 5.62
CA GLY A 123 -9.24 14.39 5.65
C GLY A 123 -10.06 14.05 4.41
N TRP A 124 -10.97 14.94 4.03
CA TRP A 124 -11.78 14.77 2.83
C TRP A 124 -10.94 14.80 1.55
N ALA A 125 -9.94 15.69 1.47
CA ALA A 125 -9.00 15.70 0.36
C ALA A 125 -8.21 14.37 0.27
N ALA A 126 -7.70 13.88 1.40
CA ALA A 126 -7.03 12.57 1.45
C ALA A 126 -7.99 11.43 1.05
N LEU A 127 -9.25 11.47 1.51
CA LEU A 127 -10.25 10.46 1.16
C LEU A 127 -10.52 10.42 -0.34
N ALA A 128 -10.64 11.60 -0.98
CA ALA A 128 -10.85 11.72 -2.42
C ALA A 128 -9.70 11.15 -3.25
N ILE A 129 -8.50 11.04 -2.69
CA ILE A 129 -7.32 10.42 -3.35
C ILE A 129 -7.24 8.93 -3.03
N PHE A 130 -7.36 8.57 -1.75
CA PHE A 130 -7.08 7.21 -1.29
C PHE A 130 -8.25 6.25 -1.48
N ALA A 131 -9.50 6.69 -1.34
CA ALA A 131 -10.63 5.76 -1.47
C ALA A 131 -10.73 5.16 -2.88
N PRO A 132 -10.64 5.93 -3.98
CA PRO A 132 -10.76 5.38 -5.33
C PRO A 132 -9.63 4.41 -5.66
N THR A 133 -8.39 4.72 -5.27
CA THR A 133 -7.23 3.84 -5.47
C THR A 133 -7.33 2.56 -4.62
N GLN A 134 -7.88 2.62 -3.40
CA GLN A 134 -8.16 1.43 -2.59
C GLN A 134 -9.30 0.58 -3.17
N ILE A 135 -10.35 1.22 -3.70
CA ILE A 135 -11.48 0.53 -4.35
C ILE A 135 -11.02 -0.15 -5.64
N GLU A 136 -10.19 0.50 -6.45
CA GLU A 136 -9.59 -0.10 -7.64
C GLU A 136 -8.84 -1.39 -7.28
N GLY A 137 -7.89 -1.31 -6.33
CA GLY A 137 -7.15 -2.49 -5.87
C GLY A 137 -8.09 -3.60 -5.34
N ALA A 138 -9.19 -3.21 -4.70
CA ALA A 138 -10.20 -4.16 -4.22
C ALA A 138 -10.98 -4.84 -5.34
N ILE A 139 -11.38 -4.12 -6.39
CA ILE A 139 -12.13 -4.66 -7.55
C ILE A 139 -11.27 -5.68 -8.31
N TYR A 140 -9.97 -5.45 -8.43
CA TYR A 140 -9.04 -6.45 -8.99
C TYR A 140 -8.88 -7.68 -8.09
N GLY A 141 -9.32 -7.62 -6.83
CA GLY A 141 -9.07 -8.65 -5.84
C GLY A 141 -7.63 -8.63 -5.32
N ASN A 142 -6.91 -7.50 -5.41
CA ASN A 142 -5.57 -7.41 -4.88
C ASN A 142 -5.59 -7.41 -3.34
N VAL A 143 -4.65 -8.09 -2.69
CA VAL A 143 -4.53 -8.12 -1.22
C VAL A 143 -4.16 -6.75 -0.59
N GLN A 144 -3.81 -5.74 -1.40
CA GLN A 144 -3.37 -4.41 -0.94
C GLN A 144 -4.31 -3.76 0.10
N PRO A 145 -5.64 -3.68 -0.09
CA PRO A 145 -6.50 -2.98 0.86
C PRO A 145 -6.51 -3.64 2.23
N LEU A 146 -6.48 -4.98 2.26
CA LEU A 146 -6.36 -5.74 3.50
C LEU A 146 -5.00 -5.49 4.18
N LEU A 147 -3.91 -5.46 3.42
CA LEU A 147 -2.59 -5.10 3.94
C LEU A 147 -2.58 -3.71 4.58
N VAL A 148 -3.13 -2.71 3.90
CA VAL A 148 -3.20 -1.34 4.41
C VAL A 148 -4.02 -1.29 5.70
N LEU A 149 -5.17 -1.97 5.75
CA LEU A 149 -6.00 -2.06 6.96
C LEU A 149 -5.23 -2.72 8.13
N MET A 150 -4.59 -3.87 7.88
CA MET A 150 -3.80 -4.60 8.87
C MET A 150 -2.68 -3.73 9.43
N LEU A 151 -1.94 -3.03 8.57
CA LEU A 151 -0.84 -2.15 8.99
C LEU A 151 -1.37 -0.94 9.76
N LEU A 152 -2.42 -0.29 9.26
CA LEU A 152 -3.04 0.87 9.90
C LEU A 152 -3.40 0.57 11.36
N TRP A 153 -3.98 -0.61 11.62
CA TRP A 153 -4.45 -1.00 12.96
C TRP A 153 -3.41 -1.77 13.78
N GLY A 154 -2.43 -2.36 13.12
CA GLY A 154 -1.49 -3.31 13.69
C GLY A 154 -0.15 -2.73 14.13
N VAL A 155 0.45 -1.82 13.34
CA VAL A 155 1.89 -1.50 13.53
C VAL A 155 2.24 -0.81 14.84
N GLU A 156 1.28 -0.23 15.56
CA GLU A 156 1.52 0.35 16.89
C GLU A 156 1.28 -0.62 18.05
N ARG A 157 0.57 -1.72 17.83
CA ARG A 157 0.24 -2.70 18.86
C ARG A 157 1.46 -3.54 19.23
N ARG A 158 1.41 -4.26 20.36
CA ARG A 158 2.46 -5.22 20.75
C ARG A 158 2.75 -6.26 19.65
N SER A 159 1.71 -6.68 18.92
CA SER A 159 1.81 -7.59 17.77
C SER A 159 2.24 -6.91 16.46
N GLY A 160 2.60 -5.63 16.48
CA GLY A 160 3.02 -4.86 15.30
C GLY A 160 4.09 -5.55 14.44
N PRO A 161 5.14 -6.18 15.01
CA PRO A 161 6.10 -6.95 14.23
C PRO A 161 5.48 -8.05 13.37
N LEU A 162 4.46 -8.76 13.88
CA LEU A 162 3.75 -9.79 13.13
C LEU A 162 2.97 -9.19 11.95
N TRP A 163 2.27 -8.07 12.17
CA TRP A 163 1.50 -7.43 11.11
C TRP A 163 2.39 -6.89 9.97
N ILE A 164 3.55 -6.32 10.32
CA ILE A 164 4.54 -5.90 9.33
C ILE A 164 5.11 -7.13 8.61
N ALA A 165 5.44 -8.20 9.31
CA ALA A 165 6.00 -9.41 8.70
C ALA A 165 5.02 -10.12 7.76
N LEU A 166 3.74 -10.25 8.15
CA LEU A 166 2.68 -10.74 7.26
C LEU A 166 2.59 -9.86 6.01
N GLY A 167 2.59 -8.54 6.18
CA GLY A 167 2.62 -7.60 5.07
C GLY A 167 3.84 -7.79 4.17
N ALA A 168 5.02 -7.87 4.76
CA ALA A 168 6.31 -8.03 4.09
C ALA A 168 6.39 -9.35 3.31
N SER A 169 5.78 -10.42 3.84
CA SER A 169 5.72 -11.72 3.17
C SER A 169 4.77 -11.75 1.97
N LEU A 170 3.82 -10.82 1.91
CA LEU A 170 2.91 -10.66 0.77
C LEU A 170 3.44 -9.63 -0.23
N LYS A 171 4.00 -8.54 0.27
CA LYS A 171 4.68 -7.51 -0.51
C LYS A 171 5.90 -7.08 0.30
N ALA A 172 7.10 -7.21 -0.25
CA ALA A 172 8.34 -6.99 0.52
C ALA A 172 8.37 -5.62 1.23
N VAL A 173 7.85 -4.58 0.58
CA VAL A 173 7.97 -3.17 0.96
C VAL A 173 7.54 -2.82 2.40
N PRO A 174 6.43 -3.34 2.96
CA PRO A 174 6.11 -3.24 4.38
C PRO A 174 7.27 -3.42 5.37
N ILE A 175 8.31 -4.21 5.05
CA ILE A 175 9.49 -4.37 5.91
C ILE A 175 10.16 -3.04 6.27
N VAL A 176 10.07 -2.03 5.40
CA VAL A 176 10.61 -0.68 5.62
C VAL A 176 10.04 -0.05 6.89
N LEU A 177 8.83 -0.42 7.32
CA LEU A 177 8.26 0.06 8.58
C LEU A 177 9.03 -0.38 9.82
N ALA A 178 9.87 -1.42 9.73
CA ALA A 178 10.78 -1.80 10.82
C ALA A 178 11.81 -0.71 11.15
N VAL A 179 12.14 0.16 10.18
CA VAL A 179 13.00 1.35 10.38
C VAL A 179 12.40 2.29 11.42
N VAL A 180 11.07 2.40 11.50
CA VAL A 180 10.39 3.21 12.52
C VAL A 180 10.64 2.63 13.92
N TYR A 181 10.59 1.30 14.09
CA TYR A 181 10.93 0.67 15.37
C TYR A 181 12.39 0.91 15.73
N ALA A 182 13.30 0.72 14.78
CA ALA A 182 14.73 0.88 15.02
C ALA A 182 15.08 2.34 15.37
N GLY A 183 14.55 3.34 14.66
CA GLY A 183 14.74 4.76 14.98
C GLY A 183 14.13 5.20 16.33
N ARG A 184 13.14 4.45 16.84
CA ARG A 184 12.62 4.61 18.20
C ARG A 184 13.47 3.93 19.27
N GLY A 185 14.51 3.17 18.90
CA GLY A 185 15.28 2.32 19.80
C GLY A 185 14.58 1.01 20.17
N GLU A 186 13.47 0.66 19.49
CA GLU A 186 12.71 -0.57 19.71
C GLU A 186 13.34 -1.75 18.95
N TRP A 187 14.65 -1.98 19.13
CA TRP A 187 15.46 -2.94 18.37
C TRP A 187 14.90 -4.37 18.38
N ARG A 188 14.35 -4.81 19.52
CA ARG A 188 13.68 -6.11 19.62
C ARG A 188 12.52 -6.23 18.64
N ARG A 189 11.71 -5.17 18.45
CA ARG A 189 10.58 -5.19 17.51
C ARG A 189 11.06 -5.15 16.07
N ALA A 190 12.12 -4.40 15.77
CA ALA A 190 12.74 -4.41 14.45
C ALA A 190 13.29 -5.81 14.11
N ALA A 191 14.06 -6.42 15.01
CA ALA A 191 14.61 -7.77 14.86
C ALA A 191 13.51 -8.83 14.74
N LEU A 192 12.46 -8.78 15.58
CA LEU A 192 11.30 -9.68 15.46
C LEU A 192 10.60 -9.52 14.10
N THR A 193 10.46 -8.29 13.59
CA THR A 193 9.85 -8.04 12.28
C THR A 193 10.67 -8.69 11.17
N ALA A 194 12.00 -8.52 11.19
CA ALA A 194 12.90 -9.14 10.23
C ALA A 194 12.87 -10.67 10.33
N GLY A 195 13.01 -11.22 11.53
CA GLY A 195 13.00 -12.66 11.77
C GLY A 195 11.68 -13.33 11.36
N LEU A 196 10.53 -12.74 11.67
CA LEU A 196 9.23 -13.25 11.24
C LEU A 196 9.05 -13.14 9.72
N THR A 197 9.52 -12.06 9.09
CA THR A 197 9.49 -11.93 7.62
C THR A 197 10.32 -13.03 6.97
N ILE A 198 11.55 -13.26 7.47
CA ILE A 198 12.42 -14.33 6.99
C ILE A 198 11.71 -15.68 7.15
N LEU A 199 11.15 -15.97 8.32
CA LEU A 199 10.44 -17.22 8.59
C LEU A 199 9.26 -17.45 7.62
N LEU A 200 8.50 -16.40 7.31
CA LEU A 200 7.33 -16.49 6.41
C LEU A 200 7.74 -16.62 4.94
N VAL A 201 8.86 -16.01 4.53
CA VAL A 201 9.31 -15.97 3.14
C VAL A 201 10.26 -17.11 2.80
N SER A 202 11.09 -17.57 3.73
CA SER A 202 12.13 -18.59 3.50
C SER A 202 11.63 -19.91 2.92
N PRO A 203 10.38 -20.38 3.16
CA PRO A 203 9.85 -21.54 2.45
C PRO A 203 9.85 -21.40 0.92
N ALA A 204 9.93 -20.17 0.39
CA ALA A 204 10.08 -19.94 -1.04
C ALA A 204 11.36 -20.60 -1.61
N LEU A 205 12.40 -20.73 -0.79
CA LEU A 205 13.67 -21.36 -1.16
C LEU A 205 13.58 -22.88 -1.33
N LEU A 206 12.45 -23.50 -0.96
CA LEU A 206 12.17 -24.92 -1.22
C LEU A 206 11.62 -25.17 -2.62
N PHE A 207 11.35 -24.11 -3.39
CA PHE A 207 10.85 -24.18 -4.76
C PHE A 207 11.95 -23.78 -5.74
N ASP A 208 11.79 -24.19 -6.99
CA ASP A 208 12.64 -23.70 -8.07
C ASP A 208 12.34 -22.22 -8.35
N LEU A 209 13.39 -21.40 -8.22
CA LEU A 209 13.34 -19.95 -8.42
C LEU A 209 14.15 -19.51 -9.65
N SER A 210 14.72 -20.45 -10.42
CA SER A 210 15.55 -20.15 -11.60
C SER A 210 14.82 -19.28 -12.63
N GLU A 211 13.52 -19.48 -12.77
CA GLU A 211 12.64 -18.76 -13.67
C GLU A 211 11.84 -17.62 -12.98
N TYR A 212 12.14 -17.32 -11.71
CA TYR A 212 11.44 -16.27 -10.98
C TYR A 212 11.82 -14.89 -11.50
N SER A 213 10.86 -14.21 -12.14
CA SER A 213 11.13 -12.90 -12.73
C SER A 213 11.37 -11.82 -11.66
N ILE A 214 12.61 -11.33 -11.60
CA ILE A 214 13.02 -10.17 -10.78
C ILE A 214 12.97 -8.85 -11.56
N ALA A 215 12.68 -8.89 -12.86
CA ALA A 215 12.59 -7.71 -13.68
C ALA A 215 11.37 -6.86 -13.27
N ALA A 216 11.48 -5.54 -13.39
CA ALA A 216 10.35 -4.66 -13.14
C ALA A 216 9.23 -4.89 -14.17
N GLY A 217 9.57 -5.28 -15.40
CA GLY A 217 8.66 -5.43 -16.53
C GLY A 217 8.49 -4.13 -17.33
N PRO A 218 7.82 -4.16 -18.49
CA PRO A 218 7.63 -2.98 -19.33
C PRO A 218 6.58 -2.02 -18.73
N ARG A 219 6.76 -0.71 -19.00
CA ARG A 219 5.84 0.38 -18.61
C ARG A 219 5.59 0.52 -17.10
N GLN A 220 6.62 0.32 -16.28
CA GLN A 220 6.51 0.51 -14.83
C GLN A 220 6.63 1.99 -14.45
N GLU A 221 5.72 2.47 -13.63
CA GLU A 221 5.70 3.85 -13.13
C GLU A 221 6.53 4.01 -11.84
N SER A 222 7.75 3.48 -11.81
CA SER A 222 8.64 3.58 -10.64
C SER A 222 9.93 4.32 -10.95
N LEU A 223 10.57 4.86 -9.91
CA LEU A 223 11.90 5.46 -10.06
C LEU A 223 12.93 4.43 -10.54
N ALA A 224 12.79 3.15 -10.19
CA ALA A 224 13.64 2.08 -10.73
C ALA A 224 13.43 1.86 -12.24
N GLY A 225 12.19 2.05 -12.74
CA GLY A 225 11.88 2.01 -14.16
C GLY A 225 12.40 3.21 -14.94
N VAL A 226 12.53 4.38 -14.30
CA VAL A 226 13.09 5.61 -14.91
C VAL A 226 14.61 5.65 -14.82
N SER A 227 15.18 5.39 -13.64
CA SER A 227 16.63 5.38 -13.40
C SER A 227 16.98 4.55 -12.16
N ALA A 228 17.53 3.35 -12.39
CA ALA A 228 18.04 2.48 -11.34
C ALA A 228 19.14 3.17 -10.48
N LEU A 229 19.94 4.06 -11.08
CA LEU A 229 20.97 4.82 -10.37
C LEU A 229 20.39 5.85 -9.40
N LEU A 230 19.23 6.45 -9.72
CA LEU A 230 18.54 7.37 -8.79
C LEU A 230 17.71 6.62 -7.76
N PHE A 231 17.21 5.44 -8.09
CA PHE A 231 16.37 4.64 -7.20
C PHE A 231 17.06 4.32 -5.87
N VAL A 232 18.30 3.82 -5.90
CA VAL A 232 19.01 3.40 -4.68
C VAL A 232 19.27 4.57 -3.72
N PRO A 233 19.85 5.71 -4.15
CA PRO A 233 20.03 6.87 -3.29
C PRO A 233 18.72 7.41 -2.70
N VAL A 234 17.64 7.47 -3.49
CA VAL A 234 16.34 7.95 -3.03
C VAL A 234 15.72 6.99 -2.01
N ALA A 235 15.78 5.68 -2.26
CA ALA A 235 15.35 4.66 -1.31
C ALA A 235 16.11 4.78 0.03
N ILE A 236 17.43 4.93 -0.01
CA ILE A 236 18.26 5.13 1.19
C ILE A 236 17.87 6.43 1.90
N ALA A 237 17.78 7.54 1.17
CA ALA A 237 17.40 8.84 1.74
C ALA A 237 16.02 8.78 2.42
N ALA A 238 15.05 8.08 1.83
CA ALA A 238 13.73 7.90 2.42
C ALA A 238 13.75 7.04 3.69
N MET A 239 14.58 5.99 3.73
CA MET A 239 14.80 5.19 4.95
C MET A 239 15.49 6.01 6.05
N VAL A 240 16.52 6.79 5.72
CA VAL A 240 17.19 7.71 6.66
C VAL A 240 16.22 8.76 7.19
N ALA A 241 15.43 9.39 6.32
CA ALA A 241 14.40 10.33 6.74
C ALA A 241 13.37 9.68 7.68
N THR A 242 12.95 8.44 7.39
CA THR A 242 12.06 7.66 8.27
C THR A 242 12.70 7.41 9.63
N TRP A 243 13.97 7.03 9.66
CA TRP A 243 14.74 6.84 10.90
C TRP A 243 14.77 8.13 11.74
N LEU A 244 15.16 9.25 11.12
CA LEU A 244 15.28 10.55 11.79
C LEU A 244 13.92 11.04 12.32
N LEU A 245 12.84 10.78 11.58
CA LEU A 245 11.48 11.17 11.96
C LEU A 245 10.77 10.16 12.86
N ALA A 246 11.39 9.02 13.19
CA ALA A 246 10.75 7.90 13.88
C ALA A 246 10.18 8.26 15.26
N ARG A 247 10.78 9.24 15.94
CA ARG A 247 10.35 9.74 17.26
C ARG A 247 9.34 10.89 17.19
N THR A 248 9.01 11.35 15.98
CA THR A 248 8.07 12.46 15.77
C THR A 248 6.65 11.94 15.50
N ARG A 249 5.67 12.87 15.45
CA ARG A 249 4.31 12.58 14.99
C ARG A 249 4.23 12.11 13.53
N PHE A 250 5.29 12.31 12.74
CA PHE A 250 5.35 11.98 11.31
C PHE A 250 5.96 10.62 11.02
N ALA A 251 6.40 9.87 12.04
CA ALA A 251 7.11 8.60 11.89
C ALA A 251 6.48 7.62 10.89
N TRP A 252 5.18 7.37 11.02
CA TRP A 252 4.46 6.42 10.16
C TRP A 252 4.11 6.99 8.79
N LEU A 253 3.99 8.31 8.68
CA LEU A 253 3.83 8.97 7.38
C LEU A 253 5.13 8.90 6.58
N ALA A 254 6.26 9.18 7.23
CA ALA A 254 7.59 9.02 6.65
C ALA A 254 7.83 7.55 6.22
N GLY A 255 7.50 6.59 7.08
CA GLY A 255 7.55 5.17 6.72
C GLY A 255 6.62 4.80 5.55
N GLY A 256 5.41 5.35 5.52
CA GLY A 256 4.47 5.22 4.40
C GLY A 256 5.05 5.72 3.07
N LEU A 257 5.69 6.89 3.10
CA LEU A 257 6.34 7.48 1.93
C LEU A 257 7.58 6.68 1.51
N ALA A 258 8.39 6.23 2.48
CA ALA A 258 9.55 5.39 2.20
C ALA A 258 9.15 4.06 1.58
N MET A 259 8.02 3.47 1.98
CA MET A 259 7.45 2.31 1.28
C MET A 259 7.20 2.63 -0.21
N ILE A 260 6.59 3.76 -0.53
CA ILE A 260 6.33 4.14 -1.94
C ILE A 260 7.64 4.34 -2.71
N LEU A 261 8.60 5.06 -2.13
CA LEU A 261 9.86 5.39 -2.79
C LEU A 261 10.82 4.20 -2.92
N THR A 262 10.58 3.11 -2.18
CA THR A 262 11.37 1.87 -2.24
C THR A 262 10.72 0.80 -3.12
N LEU A 263 9.58 1.09 -3.75
CA LEU A 263 8.95 0.17 -4.70
C LEU A 263 9.75 0.13 -6.02
N PRO A 264 10.30 -1.03 -6.41
CA PRO A 264 10.89 -1.18 -7.74
C PRO A 264 9.82 -1.17 -8.84
N ARG A 265 8.56 -1.43 -8.46
CA ARG A 265 7.37 -1.40 -9.31
C ARG A 265 6.26 -0.73 -8.53
N TYR A 266 5.79 0.41 -9.03
CA TYR A 266 4.69 1.16 -8.44
C TYR A 266 3.40 0.87 -9.20
N LEU A 267 2.33 0.67 -8.44
CA LEU A 267 0.95 0.51 -8.90
C LEU A 267 0.11 1.52 -8.12
N ASP A 268 -0.85 2.16 -8.76
CA ASP A 268 -1.56 3.33 -8.20
C ASP A 268 -2.17 3.07 -6.82
N TYR A 269 -2.77 1.89 -6.62
CA TYR A 269 -3.34 1.48 -5.34
C TYR A 269 -2.33 1.38 -4.19
N GLN A 270 -1.02 1.34 -4.47
CA GLN A 270 0.04 1.31 -3.46
C GLN A 270 0.22 2.67 -2.77
N ILE A 271 -0.31 3.76 -3.35
CA ILE A 271 -0.39 5.05 -2.66
C ILE A 271 -1.12 4.95 -1.32
N GLY A 272 -2.03 3.97 -1.18
CA GLY A 272 -2.75 3.68 0.04
C GLY A 272 -1.86 3.34 1.24
N PHE A 273 -0.59 2.97 1.04
CA PHE A 273 0.36 2.81 2.14
C PHE A 273 0.55 4.10 2.98
N LEU A 274 0.32 5.29 2.40
CA LEU A 274 0.33 6.55 3.15
C LEU A 274 -0.78 6.63 4.21
N LEU A 275 -1.87 5.85 4.06
CA LEU A 275 -2.95 5.80 5.06
C LEU A 275 -2.44 5.38 6.43
N VAL A 276 -1.42 4.51 6.50
CA VAL A 276 -0.80 4.05 7.77
C VAL A 276 -0.34 5.23 8.63
N GLY A 277 0.12 6.32 8.01
CA GLY A 277 0.49 7.57 8.66
C GLY A 277 -0.64 8.59 8.77
N PHE A 278 -1.39 8.83 7.68
CA PHE A 278 -2.40 9.90 7.60
C PHE A 278 -3.61 9.66 8.52
N ALA A 279 -4.10 8.41 8.58
CA ALA A 279 -5.31 8.07 9.34
C ALA A 279 -5.10 8.08 10.86
N ARG A 280 -3.88 8.31 11.37
CA ARG A 280 -3.58 8.39 12.82
C ARG A 280 -3.62 9.80 13.42
N ARG A 281 -4.36 9.95 14.53
CA ARG A 281 -4.40 11.22 15.28
C ARG A 281 -3.00 11.46 15.86
N PRO A 282 -2.50 12.72 15.87
CA PRO A 282 -1.29 13.05 16.60
C PRO A 282 -1.45 12.58 18.05
N ARG A 283 -0.52 11.74 18.54
CA ARG A 283 -0.46 11.47 19.98
C ARG A 283 -0.14 12.79 20.66
N SER A 284 -0.97 13.21 21.61
CA SER A 284 -0.61 14.30 22.51
C SER A 284 0.76 13.96 23.10
N PRO A 285 1.73 14.88 23.08
CA PRO A 285 3.03 14.62 23.69
C PRO A 285 2.75 14.22 25.14
N ARG A 286 3.20 13.02 25.53
CA ARG A 286 3.27 12.66 26.95
C ARG A 286 4.14 13.75 27.56
N ARG A 287 3.57 14.55 28.46
CA ARG A 287 4.38 15.39 29.35
C ARG A 287 5.30 14.40 30.05
N LEU A 288 6.59 14.48 29.73
CA LEU A 288 7.58 13.76 30.53
C LEU A 288 7.42 14.30 31.96
N PRO A 289 7.40 13.43 32.98
CA PRO A 289 7.45 13.86 34.36
C PRO A 289 8.73 14.65 34.65
#